data_AF-A0A183BTZ0-F1
#
_entry.id   AF-A0A183BTZ0-F1
#
_cell.length_a   1.000
_cell.length_b   1.000
_cell.length_c   1.000
_cell.angle_alpha   90.00
_cell.angle_beta   90.00
_cell.angle_gamma   90.00
#
_symmetry.space_group_name_H-M   'P 1'
#
loop_
_entity.id
_entity.type
_entity.pdbx_description
1 polymer ?
#
loop_
_entity_poly.entity_id
_entity_poly.type
_entity_poly.pdbx_seq_one_letter_code
_entity_poly.pdbx_strand_id
1 'polypeptide(L)' 'MEKLNPLTVKNFLVWPFKEVVYDDVVAELGVYTFVVGNMQDGTVSHYAQPGHLVRTKLASSNEGGISTGTGAFDSVYLH' A
#
# COMPACT_ATOMS: atom_id res chain seq x y z
N MET A 1 13.99 -11.79 5.95
CA MET A 1 13.77 -10.34 5.78
C MET A 1 13.47 -9.77 7.15
N GLU A 2 14.07 -8.63 7.50
CA GLU A 2 13.80 -7.95 8.77
C GLU A 2 12.38 -7.37 8.78
N LYS A 3 11.66 -7.51 9.91
CA LYS A 3 10.31 -6.96 10.05
C LYS A 3 10.40 -5.46 10.33
N LEU A 4 9.80 -4.66 9.47
CA LEU A 4 9.66 -3.22 9.69
C LEU A 4 8.58 -2.94 10.75
N ASN A 5 8.82 -1.91 11.57
CA ASN A 5 7.87 -1.42 12.59
C ASN A 5 7.49 0.04 12.25
N PRO A 6 6.58 0.28 11.29
CA PRO A 6 6.18 1.62 10.88
C PRO A 6 5.38 2.34 11.97
N LEU A 7 5.20 3.66 11.80
CA LEU A 7 4.34 4.45 12.67
C LEU A 7 2.92 3.85 12.70
N THR A 8 2.43 3.62 13.91
CA THR A 8 1.06 3.18 14.16
C THR A 8 0.18 4.41 14.37
N VAL A 9 -0.98 4.45 13.71
CA VAL A 9 -1.96 5.54 13.82
C VAL A 9 -3.35 4.96 14.09
N LYS A 10 -4.23 5.73 14.74
CA LYS A 10 -5.64 5.38 14.84
C LYS A 10 -6.35 5.73 13.54
N ASN A 11 -7.11 4.78 12.99
CA ASN A 11 -7.92 5.01 11.80
C ASN A 11 -9.19 4.13 11.81
N PHE A 12 -10.13 4.42 10.90
CA PHE A 12 -11.33 3.62 10.68
C PHE A 12 -11.14 2.67 9.50
N LEU A 13 -11.32 1.37 9.73
CA LEU A 13 -11.39 0.38 8.67
C LEU A 13 -12.85 0.07 8.36
N VAL A 14 -13.21 0.22 7.09
CA VAL A 14 -14.57 0.03 6.58
C VAL A 14 -14.53 -1.02 5.48
N TRP A 15 -15.26 -2.12 5.68
CA TRP A 15 -15.47 -3.14 4.66
C TRP A 15 -16.97 -3.34 4.43
N PRO A 16 -17.39 -3.73 3.20
CA PRO A 16 -18.77 -4.10 2.95
C PRO A 16 -19.24 -5.19 3.90
N PHE A 17 -20.45 -5.01 4.46
CA PHE A 17 -21.13 -5.99 5.31
C PHE A 17 -20.40 -6.37 6.61
N LYS A 18 -19.45 -5.54 7.07
CA LYS A 18 -18.80 -5.67 8.37
C LYS A 18 -19.05 -4.42 9.20
N GLU A 19 -18.97 -4.56 10.52
CA GLU A 19 -18.92 -3.40 11.42
C GLU A 19 -17.65 -2.59 11.16
N VAL A 20 -17.77 -1.28 11.33
CA VAL A 20 -16.62 -0.36 11.24
C VAL A 20 -15.68 -0.64 12.41
N VAL A 21 -14.39 -0.77 12.13
CA VAL A 21 -13.36 -1.00 13.14
C VAL A 21 -12.56 0.28 13.33
N TYR A 22 -12.53 0.80 14.55
CA TYR A 22 -11.65 1.92 14.94
C TYR A 22 -10.50 1.37 15.78
N ASP A 23 -9.31 1.28 15.20
CA ASP A 23 -8.17 0.65 15.87
C ASP A 23 -6.81 1.18 15.36
N ASP A 24 -5.73 0.65 15.92
CA ASP A 24 -4.36 0.88 15.51
C ASP A 24 -4.07 0.22 14.17
N VAL A 25 -3.64 1.03 13.21
CA VAL A 25 -3.32 0.60 11.85
C VAL A 25 -1.91 0.99 11.46
N VAL A 26 -1.40 0.27 10.47
CA VAL A 26 -0.16 0.59 9.76
C VAL A 26 -0.44 0.69 8.26
N ALA A 27 0.23 1.63 7.61
CA ALA A 27 0.10 1.88 6.17
C ALA A 27 1.34 1.38 5.42
N GLU A 28 1.13 0.92 4.19
CA GLU A 28 2.16 0.53 3.23
C GLU A 28 1.95 1.32 1.94
N LEU A 29 2.92 2.18 1.61
CA LEU A 29 2.91 2.98 0.39
C LEU A 29 3.54 2.17 -0.77
N GLY A 30 2.72 1.84 -1.76
CA GLY A 30 3.15 1.33 -3.05
C GLY A 30 3.30 2.47 -4.06
N VAL A 31 4.42 2.50 -4.78
CA VAL A 31 4.69 3.48 -5.84
C VAL A 31 4.71 2.75 -7.18
N TYR A 32 3.82 3.15 -8.09
CA TYR A 32 3.76 2.56 -9.43
C TYR A 32 4.76 3.22 -10.35
N THR A 33 5.49 2.38 -11.08
CA THR A 33 6.51 2.79 -12.05
C THR A 33 6.42 1.88 -13.27
N PHE A 34 6.67 2.44 -14.45
CA PHE A 34 6.87 1.65 -15.65
C PHE A 34 8.10 2.13 -16.42
N VAL A 35 8.74 1.18 -17.10
CA VAL A 35 9.89 1.41 -17.97
C VAL A 35 9.64 0.70 -19.30
N VAL A 36 9.91 1.41 -20.39
CA VAL A 36 9.91 0.88 -21.74
C VAL A 36 11.33 0.99 -22.26
N GLY A 37 11.85 -0.13 -22.76
CA GLY A 37 13.21 -0.21 -23.28
C GLY A 37 13.38 -1.35 -24.26
N ASN A 38 14.51 -1.35 -24.94
CA ASN A 38 14.91 -2.37 -25.88
C ASN A 38 15.86 -3.35 -25.17
N MET A 39 15.50 -4.64 -25.19
CA MET A 39 16.27 -5.68 -24.51
C MET A 39 17.54 -6.10 -25.27
N GLN A 40 17.59 -5.87 -26.58
CA GLN A 40 18.74 -6.23 -27.41
C GLN A 40 19.92 -5.29 -27.21
N ASP A 41 19.67 -3.99 -27.05
CA ASP A 41 20.72 -2.96 -26.86
C ASP A 41 20.73 -2.32 -25.46
N GLY A 42 19.74 -2.64 -24.62
CA GLY A 42 19.64 -2.14 -23.24
C GLY A 42 19.17 -0.69 -23.14
N THR A 43 18.73 -0.07 -24.24
CA THR A 43 18.28 1.33 -24.21
C THR A 43 16.93 1.48 -23.52
N VAL A 44 16.75 2.55 -22.75
CA VAL A 44 15.47 2.94 -22.15
C VAL A 44 14.87 4.06 -22.98
N SER A 45 13.69 3.83 -23.56
CA SER A 45 12.97 4.82 -24.35
C SER A 45 11.99 5.64 -23.52
N HIS A 46 11.50 5.07 -22.41
CA HIS A 46 10.58 5.76 -21.52
C HIS A 46 10.67 5.24 -20.08
N TYR A 47 10.61 6.16 -19.13
CA TYR A 47 10.48 5.86 -17.71
C TYR A 47 9.51 6.85 -17.11
N ALA A 48 8.55 6.36 -16.33
CA ALA A 48 7.63 7.22 -15.59
C ALA A 48 7.15 6.56 -14.29
N GLN A 49 6.83 7.41 -13.32
CA GLN A 49 6.28 7.05 -12.03
C GLN A 49 4.90 7.73 -11.86
N PRO A 50 3.84 7.18 -12.47
CA PRO A 50 2.58 7.91 -12.66
C PRO A 50 1.70 7.99 -11.41
N GLY A 51 1.98 7.25 -10.34
CA GLY A 51 1.10 7.26 -9.18
C GLY A 51 1.49 6.33 -8.06
N HIS A 52 0.58 6.19 -7.10
CA HIS A 52 0.77 5.41 -5.90
C HIS A 52 -0.53 4.76 -5.45
N LEU A 53 -0.40 3.79 -4.55
CA LEU A 53 -1.48 3.15 -3.81
C LEU A 53 -1.05 3.02 -2.35
N VAL A 54 -1.87 3.46 -1.42
CA VAL A 54 -1.66 3.14 0.00
C VAL A 54 -2.57 1.98 0.38
N ARG A 55 -2.00 1.02 1.07
CA ARG A 55 -2.73 -0.09 1.69
C ARG A 55 -2.59 0.03 3.18
N THR A 56 -3.70 -0.09 3.90
CA THR A 56 -3.71 0.01 5.35
C THR A 56 -4.27 -1.28 5.94
N LYS A 57 -3.67 -1.76 7.04
CA LYS A 57 -4.10 -2.94 7.79
C LYS A 57 -4.03 -2.69 9.29
N LEU A 58 -4.71 -3.52 10.08
CA LEU A 58 -4.51 -3.55 11.53
C LEU A 58 -3.02 -3.77 11.85
N ALA A 59 -2.49 -3.01 12.82
CA ALA A 59 -1.09 -3.11 13.24
C ALA A 59 -0.72 -4.51 13.75
N SER A 60 -1.70 -5.23 14.30
CA SER A 60 -1.58 -6.61 14.78
C SER A 60 -1.62 -7.66 13.66
N SER A 61 -2.06 -7.31 12.45
CA SER A 61 -2.23 -8.26 11.35
C SER A 61 -0.90 -8.56 10.65
N ASN A 62 -0.67 -9.84 10.37
CA ASN A 62 0.48 -10.26 9.55
C ASN A 62 0.18 -10.04 8.06
N GLU A 63 -1.05 -10.30 7.63
CA GLU A 63 -1.54 -10.12 6.27
C GLU A 63 -2.08 -8.70 6.04
N GLY A 64 -1.89 -8.15 4.84
CA GLY A 64 -2.38 -6.82 4.43
C GLY A 64 -2.90 -6.77 3.00
N GLY A 65 -3.29 -7.93 2.46
CA GLY A 65 -3.82 -8.04 1.12
C GLY A 65 -5.23 -7.46 1.04
N ILE A 66 -5.45 -6.53 0.11
CA ILE A 66 -6.80 -6.00 -0.15
C ILE A 66 -7.69 -7.11 -0.70
N SER A 67 -7.22 -7.84 -1.74
CA SER A 67 -7.99 -8.92 -2.36
C SER A 67 -8.24 -10.12 -1.42
N THR A 68 -7.45 -10.25 -0.35
CA THR A 68 -7.67 -11.28 0.70
C THR A 68 -8.57 -10.79 1.83
N GLY A 69 -9.02 -9.53 1.79
CA GLY A 69 -9.94 -8.94 2.77
C GLY A 69 -9.29 -8.56 4.11
N THR A 70 -7.95 -8.48 4.16
CA THR A 70 -7.16 -8.15 5.37
C THR A 70 -6.63 -6.72 5.38
N GLY A 71 -6.54 -6.10 4.20
CA GLY A 71 -6.23 -4.68 4.04
C GLY A 71 -7.40 -3.87 3.50
N ALA A 72 -7.23 -2.55 3.52
CA ALA A 72 -8.13 -1.57 2.91
C ALA A 72 -7.33 -0.61 2.01
N PHE A 73 -8.01 -0.01 1.04
CA PHE A 73 -7.48 1.11 0.26
C PHE A 73 -7.40 2.36 1.12
N ASP A 74 -6.33 3.14 0.94
CA ASP A 74 -6.12 4.38 1.69
C ASP A 74 -5.43 5.45 0.82
N SER A 75 -5.22 6.63 1.40
CA SER A 75 -4.51 7.76 0.79
C SER A 75 -3.47 8.32 1.76
N VAL A 76 -2.43 8.97 1.22
CA VAL A 76 -1.42 9.65 2.05
C VAL A 76 -1.94 11.02 2.47
N TYR A 77 -1.88 11.32 3.77
CA TYR A 77 -1.98 12.68 4.26
C TYR A 77 -0.57 13.28 4.45
N LEU A 78 -0.23 14.26 3.61
CA LEU A 78 1.03 15.00 3.72
C LEU A 78 0.88 16.03 4.84
N HIS A 79 1.71 15.90 5.88
CA HIS A 79 1.70 16.73 7.09
C HIS A 79 3.02 17.46 7.28
#